data_AF-A0A4P7C009-F1
#
_entry.id   AF-A0A4P7C009-F1
#
_cell.length_a   1.000
_cell.length_b   1.000
_cell.length_c   1.000
_cell.angle_alpha   90.00
_cell.angle_beta   90.00
_cell.angle_gamma   90.00
#
_symmetry.space_group_name_H-M   'P 1'
#
loop_
_entity.id
_entity.type
_entity.pdbx_description
1 polymer ?
#
loop_
_entity_poly.entity_id
_entity_poly.type
_entity_poly.pdbx_seq_one_letter_code
_entity_poly.pdbx_strand_id
1 'polypeptide(L)'
;MHELTDKLITRLWAKMTQIYGHKWSSSYGDSTDQGKLTETARTWKKGLRGITGEQIAHGLARCLERDDPWPPTLPEFRVLCLGCDVPHKQNAAAYRKPEHLALPKPRPSRDKARPYLQSLRAALRGAEQSKEEV
;
A
#
# COMPACT_ATOMS: atom_id res chain seq x y z
N MET A 1 20.88 -12.45 25.61
CA MET A 1 20.02 -12.18 24.42
C MET A 1 19.95 -10.67 24.24
N HIS A 2 20.31 -10.14 23.07
CA HIS A 2 20.27 -8.70 22.80
C HIS A 2 18.84 -8.27 22.46
N GLU A 3 18.33 -7.29 23.19
CA GLU A 3 17.01 -6.69 22.96
C GLU A 3 17.18 -5.25 22.48
N LEU A 4 16.47 -4.89 21.42
CA LEU A 4 16.49 -3.53 20.87
C LEU A 4 15.78 -2.57 21.81
N THR A 5 16.36 -1.41 22.04
CA THR A 5 15.72 -0.36 22.84
C THR A 5 14.59 0.30 22.05
N ASP A 6 13.61 0.86 22.76
CA ASP A 6 12.51 1.61 22.12
C ASP A 6 13.06 2.79 21.30
N LYS A 7 14.12 3.44 21.80
CA LYS A 7 14.85 4.49 21.09
C LYS A 7 15.42 4.01 19.75
N LEU A 8 15.96 2.79 19.68
CA LEU A 8 16.45 2.23 18.41
C LEU A 8 15.29 1.97 17.44
N ILE A 9 14.14 1.49 17.93
CA ILE A 9 12.95 1.30 17.10
C ILE A 9 12.40 2.62 16.57
N THR A 10 12.32 3.66 17.38
CA THR A 10 11.91 5.00 16.91
C THR A 10 12.88 5.54 15.86
N ARG A 11 14.19 5.33 16.03
CA ARG A 11 15.20 5.72 15.02
C ARG A 11 15.07 4.92 13.73
N LEU A 12 14.79 3.62 13.81
CA LEU A 12 14.50 2.77 12.66
C LEU A 12 13.31 3.33 11.88
N TRP A 13 12.21 3.65 12.57
CA TRP A 13 11.03 4.27 11.95
C TRP A 13 11.37 5.57 11.25
N ALA A 14 12.09 6.47 11.92
CA ALA A 14 12.50 7.74 11.32
C ALA A 14 13.33 7.54 10.04
N LYS A 15 14.23 6.56 10.03
CA LYS A 15 15.02 6.23 8.84
C LYS A 15 14.18 5.63 7.73
N MET A 16 13.28 4.71 8.04
CA MET A 16 12.39 4.13 7.04
C MET A 16 11.44 5.18 6.43
N THR A 17 10.93 6.13 7.23
CA THR A 17 10.17 7.27 6.71
C THR A 17 11.03 8.16 5.81
N GLN A 18 12.32 8.37 6.11
CA GLN A 18 13.22 9.13 5.23
C GLN A 18 13.47 8.42 3.88
N ILE A 19 13.53 7.08 3.88
CA ILE A 19 13.79 6.28 2.67
C ILE A 19 12.53 6.14 1.81
N TYR A 20 11.39 5.80 2.42
CA TYR A 20 10.18 5.38 1.69
C TYR A 20 9.02 6.39 1.81
N GLY A 21 9.17 7.45 2.60
CA GLY A 21 8.18 8.51 2.76
C GLY A 21 6.80 7.98 3.15
N HIS A 22 5.78 8.44 2.43
CA HIS A 22 4.39 8.08 2.66
C HIS A 22 4.11 6.57 2.54
N LYS A 23 4.90 5.81 1.77
CA LYS A 23 4.69 4.37 1.64
C LYS A 23 4.94 3.64 2.96
N TRP A 24 5.91 4.11 3.75
CA TRP A 24 6.19 3.57 5.07
C TRP A 24 5.06 3.89 6.05
N SER A 25 4.69 5.17 6.17
CA SER A 25 3.64 5.59 7.10
C SER A 25 2.28 4.98 6.74
N SER A 26 1.95 4.87 5.45
CA SER A 26 0.73 4.21 5.01
C SER A 26 0.72 2.71 5.30
N SER A 27 1.88 2.05 5.38
CA SER A 27 1.97 0.60 5.61
C SER A 27 2.01 0.24 7.09
N TYR A 28 2.70 1.04 7.90
CA TYR A 28 3.03 0.67 9.29
C TYR A 28 2.61 1.72 10.34
N GLY A 29 2.15 2.89 9.91
CA GLY A 29 1.82 4.00 10.79
C GLY A 29 3.03 4.56 11.54
N ASP A 30 2.75 5.25 12.63
CA ASP A 30 3.79 5.85 13.48
C ASP A 30 4.42 4.85 14.44
N SER A 31 5.67 5.15 14.85
CA SER A 31 6.37 4.32 15.84
C SER A 31 5.80 4.48 17.25
N THR A 32 5.20 5.64 17.54
CA THR A 32 4.76 5.99 18.88
C THR A 32 3.37 6.63 18.86
N ASP A 33 2.57 6.31 19.85
CA ASP A 33 1.34 6.99 20.20
C ASP A 33 1.37 7.35 21.69
N GLN A 34 1.05 8.60 22.02
CA GLN A 34 1.12 9.14 23.39
C GLN A 34 2.45 8.85 24.13
N GLY A 35 3.58 8.94 23.41
CA GLY A 35 4.92 8.71 23.96
C GLY A 35 5.29 7.25 24.20
N LYS A 36 4.44 6.29 23.82
CA LYS A 36 4.71 4.84 23.92
C LYS A 36 4.77 4.24 22.53
N LEU A 37 5.49 3.13 22.36
CA LEU A 37 5.50 2.42 21.07
C LEU A 37 4.06 2.04 20.66
N THR A 38 3.78 2.06 19.36
CA THR A 38 2.55 1.46 18.81
C THR A 38 2.63 -0.07 18.83
N GLU A 39 1.50 -0.77 18.64
CA GLU A 39 1.51 -2.24 18.53
C GLU A 39 2.35 -2.73 17.33
N THR A 40 2.30 -1.99 16.21
CA THR A 40 3.13 -2.29 15.05
C THR A 40 4.62 -2.16 15.39
N ALA A 41 5.02 -1.08 16.06
CA ALA A 41 6.40 -0.90 16.49
C ALA A 41 6.86 -1.94 17.53
N ARG A 42 5.99 -2.33 18.46
CA ARG A 42 6.25 -3.46 19.38
C ARG A 42 6.46 -4.78 18.63
N THR A 43 5.65 -5.03 17.60
CA THR A 43 5.77 -6.23 16.76
C THR A 43 7.11 -6.27 16.04
N TRP A 44 7.54 -5.14 15.47
CA TRP A 44 8.86 -5.00 14.86
C TRP A 44 9.99 -5.20 15.87
N LYS A 45 9.90 -4.59 17.06
CA LYS A 45 10.85 -4.79 18.16
C LYS A 45 11.02 -6.28 18.49
N LYS A 46 9.91 -7.00 18.62
CA LYS A 46 9.90 -8.44 18.91
C LYS A 46 10.47 -9.27 17.75
N GLY A 47 10.10 -8.96 16.51
CA GLY A 47 10.59 -9.68 15.32
C GLY A 47 12.08 -9.47 15.05
N LEU A 48 12.64 -8.35 15.50
CA LEU A 48 14.06 -8.03 15.40
C LEU A 48 14.87 -8.45 16.64
N ARG A 49 14.30 -9.27 17.54
CA ARG A 49 15.06 -9.82 18.68
C ARG A 49 16.31 -10.55 18.19
N GLY A 50 17.43 -10.30 18.85
CA GLY A 50 18.73 -10.86 18.50
C GLY A 50 19.44 -10.19 17.32
N ILE A 51 18.85 -9.16 16.71
CA ILE A 51 19.52 -8.30 15.72
C ILE A 51 20.28 -7.18 16.45
N THR A 52 21.54 -6.97 16.12
CA THR A 52 22.39 -5.92 16.72
C THR A 52 22.17 -4.57 16.04
N GLY A 53 22.61 -3.48 16.68
CA GLY A 53 22.57 -2.14 16.07
C GLY A 53 23.35 -2.06 14.75
N GLU A 54 24.48 -2.77 14.63
CA GLU A 54 25.26 -2.85 13.40
C GLU A 54 24.50 -3.57 12.28
N GLN A 55 23.81 -4.67 12.60
CA GLN A 55 22.97 -5.39 11.65
C GLN A 55 21.76 -4.55 11.21
N ILE A 56 21.17 -3.75 12.11
CA ILE A 56 20.13 -2.77 11.72
C ILE A 56 20.69 -1.73 10.75
N ALA A 57 21.89 -1.19 11.02
CA ALA A 57 22.53 -0.24 10.13
C ALA A 57 22.82 -0.87 8.76
N HIS A 58 23.25 -2.13 8.73
CA HIS A 58 23.43 -2.89 7.51
C HIS A 58 22.11 -3.06 6.73
N GLY A 59 21.03 -3.48 7.40
CA GLY A 59 19.70 -3.60 6.77
C GLY A 59 19.20 -2.27 6.19
N LEU A 60 19.46 -1.14 6.87
CA LEU A 60 19.14 0.19 6.38
C LEU A 60 19.96 0.59 5.15
N ALA A 61 21.25 0.24 5.10
CA ALA A 61 22.08 0.46 3.91
C ALA A 61 21.53 -0.33 2.71
N ARG A 62 21.17 -1.60 2.92
CA ARG A 62 20.52 -2.41 1.88
C ARG A 62 19.19 -1.81 1.41
N CYS A 63 18.41 -1.20 2.29
CA CYS A 63 17.18 -0.49 1.87
C CYS A 63 17.44 0.68 0.89
N LEU A 64 18.59 1.37 1.01
CA LEU A 64 18.98 2.47 0.12
C LEU A 64 19.47 1.99 -1.24
N GLU A 65 20.05 0.80 -1.29
CA GLU A 65 20.68 0.22 -2.49
C GLU A 65 19.72 -0.61 -3.34
N ARG A 66 18.49 -0.85 -2.85
CA ARG A 66 17.49 -1.65 -3.57
C ARG A 66 16.78 -0.82 -4.62
N ASP A 67 16.59 -1.41 -5.80
CA ASP A 67 15.78 -0.82 -6.88
C ASP A 67 14.27 -0.87 -6.59
N ASP A 68 13.84 -1.63 -5.58
CA ASP A 68 12.43 -1.71 -5.21
C ASP A 68 11.99 -0.44 -4.46
N PRO A 69 11.02 0.32 -4.99
CA PRO A 69 10.58 1.55 -4.37
C PRO A 69 9.63 1.35 -3.17
N TRP A 70 9.38 0.10 -2.74
CA TRP A 70 8.49 -0.23 -1.62
C TRP A 70 9.27 -0.63 -0.36
N PRO A 71 8.75 -0.25 0.83
CA PRO A 71 9.38 -0.63 2.09
C PRO A 71 9.33 -2.15 2.29
N PRO A 72 10.40 -2.76 2.85
CA PRO A 72 10.40 -4.17 3.16
C PRO A 72 9.37 -4.48 4.26
N THR A 73 8.86 -5.71 4.26
CA THR A 73 8.15 -6.30 5.40
C THR A 73 9.10 -6.58 6.56
N LEU A 74 8.57 -6.76 7.77
CA LEU A 74 9.39 -7.11 8.94
C LEU A 74 10.28 -8.36 8.72
N PRO A 75 9.79 -9.49 8.16
CA PRO A 75 10.64 -10.63 7.85
C PRO A 75 11.72 -10.31 6.81
N GLU A 76 11.38 -9.58 5.75
CA GLU A 76 12.34 -9.19 4.71
C GLU A 76 13.43 -8.28 5.29
N PHE A 77 13.05 -7.29 6.10
CA PHE A 77 14.01 -6.40 6.74
C PHE A 77 14.95 -7.15 7.69
N ARG A 78 14.44 -8.14 8.43
CA ARG A 78 15.29 -9.01 9.26
C ARG A 78 16.32 -9.76 8.40
N VAL A 79 15.93 -10.27 7.24
CA VAL A 79 16.85 -10.97 6.32
C VAL A 79 17.91 -10.00 5.78
N LEU A 80 17.53 -8.78 5.43
CA LEU A 80 18.48 -7.72 5.05
C LEU A 80 19.48 -7.40 6.16
N CYS A 81 19.03 -7.36 7.42
CA CYS A 81 19.93 -7.14 8.56
C CYS A 81 20.98 -8.25 8.72
N LEU A 82 20.68 -9.46 8.26
CA LEU A 82 21.57 -10.62 8.31
C LEU A 82 22.52 -10.71 7.10
N GLY A 83 22.48 -9.71 6.19
CA GLY A 83 23.32 -9.67 5.01
C GLY A 83 22.88 -10.60 3.89
N CYS A 84 21.63 -11.06 3.92
CA CYS A 84 21.05 -11.84 2.84
C CYS A 84 20.12 -10.97 2.00
N ASP A 85 20.13 -11.20 0.69
CA ASP A 85 19.25 -10.52 -0.24
C ASP A 85 17.98 -11.32 -0.49
N VAL A 86 16.84 -10.64 -0.37
CA VAL A 86 15.53 -11.21 -0.69
C VAL A 86 14.76 -10.24 -1.59
N PRO A 87 14.21 -10.72 -2.72
CA PRO A 87 13.26 -9.93 -3.49
C PRO A 87 12.09 -9.55 -2.60
N HIS A 88 11.60 -8.33 -2.71
CA HIS A 88 10.36 -7.96 -2.03
C HIS A 88 9.22 -8.76 -2.65
N LYS A 89 8.52 -9.53 -1.82
CA LYS A 89 7.35 -10.28 -2.28
C LYS A 89 6.13 -9.40 -2.08
N GLN A 90 5.85 -8.55 -3.06
CA GLN A 90 4.50 -8.01 -3.16
C GLN A 90 3.54 -9.15 -3.42
N ASN A 91 2.55 -9.31 -2.54
CA ASN A 91 1.38 -10.15 -2.76
C ASN A 91 0.48 -9.53 -3.87
N ALA A 92 1.06 -9.14 -5.01
CA ALA A 92 0.32 -8.67 -6.18
C ALA A 92 -0.72 -9.71 -6.62
N ALA A 93 -0.48 -10.99 -6.36
CA ALA A 93 -1.43 -12.08 -6.54
C ALA A 93 -2.71 -11.93 -5.69
N ALA A 94 -2.64 -11.33 -4.50
CA ALA A 94 -3.80 -11.06 -3.66
C ALA A 94 -4.67 -9.92 -4.20
N TYR A 95 -4.08 -8.99 -4.95
CA TYR A 95 -4.78 -7.87 -5.62
C TYR A 95 -5.14 -8.16 -7.09
N ARG A 96 -4.58 -9.22 -7.70
CA ARG A 96 -5.12 -9.76 -8.94
C ARG A 96 -6.52 -10.28 -8.62
N LYS A 97 -7.55 -9.55 -9.07
CA LYS A 97 -8.92 -10.07 -9.11
C LYS A 97 -8.85 -11.39 -9.85
N PRO A 98 -9.13 -12.51 -9.18
CA PRO A 98 -9.29 -13.74 -9.93
C PRO A 98 -10.39 -13.51 -10.96
N GLU A 99 -10.18 -13.94 -12.20
CA GLU A 99 -11.14 -13.70 -13.30
C GLU A 99 -12.57 -14.18 -12.94
N HIS A 100 -12.68 -15.13 -12.02
CA HIS A 100 -13.93 -15.67 -11.49
C HIS A 100 -14.70 -14.77 -10.50
N LEU A 101 -14.09 -13.68 -9.98
CA LEU A 101 -14.72 -12.72 -9.06
C LEU A 101 -15.22 -11.46 -9.75
N ALA A 102 -14.94 -11.27 -11.04
CA ALA A 102 -15.58 -10.22 -11.81
C ALA A 102 -17.06 -10.61 -11.98
N LEU A 103 -17.96 -9.75 -11.49
CA LEU A 103 -19.39 -9.88 -11.81
C LEU A 103 -19.52 -10.05 -13.32
N PRO A 104 -20.34 -11.02 -13.79
CA PRO A 104 -20.57 -11.17 -15.21
C PRO A 104 -21.02 -9.82 -15.76
N LYS A 105 -20.42 -9.38 -16.87
CA LYS A 105 -20.84 -8.14 -17.54
C LYS A 105 -22.36 -8.21 -17.68
N PRO A 106 -23.12 -7.26 -17.10
CA PRO A 106 -24.57 -7.32 -17.16
C PRO A 106 -24.97 -7.40 -18.63
N ARG A 107 -25.77 -8.39 -18.99
CA ARG A 107 -26.25 -8.51 -20.37
C ARG A 107 -27.13 -7.29 -20.65
N PRO A 108 -26.78 -6.45 -21.63
CA PRO A 108 -27.58 -5.27 -21.91
C PRO A 108 -28.98 -5.70 -22.35
N SER A 109 -30.01 -5.30 -21.59
CA SER A 109 -31.40 -5.52 -21.97
C SER A 109 -31.80 -4.46 -22.99
N ARG A 110 -31.75 -4.83 -24.28
CA ARG A 110 -32.11 -3.93 -25.38
C ARG A 110 -33.54 -3.41 -25.24
N ASP A 111 -34.46 -4.24 -24.77
CA ASP A 111 -35.87 -3.89 -24.61
C ASP A 111 -36.09 -2.84 -23.51
N LYS A 112 -35.33 -2.92 -22.41
CA LYS A 112 -35.37 -1.90 -21.34
C LYS A 112 -34.65 -0.60 -21.74
N ALA A 113 -33.56 -0.71 -22.51
CA ALA A 113 -32.79 0.45 -22.95
C ALA A 113 -33.50 1.27 -24.04
N ARG A 114 -34.27 0.62 -24.93
CA ARG A 114 -34.92 1.26 -26.08
C ARG A 114 -35.85 2.42 -25.71
N PRO A 115 -36.82 2.29 -24.78
CA PRO A 115 -37.72 3.40 -24.45
C PRO A 115 -36.99 4.57 -23.80
N TYR A 116 -35.96 4.30 -22.99
CA TYR A 116 -35.14 5.34 -22.36
C TYR A 116 -34.29 6.11 -23.37
N LEU A 117 -33.70 5.42 -24.35
CA LEU A 117 -32.97 6.10 -25.43
C LEU A 117 -33.89 6.90 -26.35
N GLN A 118 -35.13 6.45 -26.54
CA GLN A 118 -36.14 7.20 -27.30
C GLN A 118 -36.56 8.48 -26.58
N SER A 119 -36.81 8.42 -25.27
CA SER A 119 -37.16 9.61 -24.48
C SER A 119 -36.01 10.62 -24.43
N LEU A 120 -34.76 10.16 -24.25
CA LEU A 120 -33.58 11.02 -24.31
C LEU A 120 -33.44 11.70 -25.68
N ARG A 121 -33.63 10.97 -26.78
CA ARG A 121 -33.56 11.54 -28.13
C ARG A 121 -34.67 12.56 -28.39
N ALA A 122 -35.88 12.33 -27.89
CA ALA A 122 -36.98 13.27 -28.01
C ALA A 122 -36.70 14.55 -27.20
N ALA A 123 -36.20 14.42 -25.97
CA ALA A 123 -35.83 15.55 -25.13
C ALA A 123 -34.70 16.39 -25.74
N LEU A 124 -33.67 15.74 -26.30
CA LEU A 124 -32.57 16.43 -26.98
C LEU A 124 -33.04 17.16 -28.24
N ARG A 125 -33.92 16.56 -29.05
CA ARG A 125 -34.49 17.21 -30.24
C ARG A 125 -35.38 18.41 -29.87
N GLY A 126 -36.18 18.30 -28.82
CA GLY A 126 -36.98 19.42 -28.32
C GLY A 126 -36.11 20.57 -27.81
N ALA A 127 -35.02 20.27 -27.13
CA ALA A 127 -34.06 21.28 -26.66
C ALA A 127 -33.30 21.97 -27.80
N GLU A 128 -33.09 21.30 -28.94
CA GLU A 128 -32.53 21.91 -30.16
C GLU A 128 -33.55 22.84 -30.83
N GLN A 129 -34.82 22.43 -30.92
CA GLN A 129 -35.88 23.25 -31.52
C GLN A 129 -36.20 24.50 -30.69
N SER A 130 -36.18 24.41 -29.35
CA SER A 130 -36.36 25.58 -28.48
C SER A 130 -35.17 26.56 -28.47
N LYS A 131 -34.04 26.20 -29.07
CA LYS A 131 -32.89 27.11 -29.27
C LYS A 131 -32.93 27.86 -30.60
N GLU A 132 -33.71 27.39 -31.58
CA GLU A 132 -33.89 28.02 -32.89
C GLU A 132 -35.06 29.02 -32.92
N GLU A 133 -35.97 28.99 -31.94
CA GLU A 133 -37.13 29.88 -31.83
C GLU A 133 -36.92 31.10 -30.88
N VAL A 134 -35.68 31.38 -30.45
CA VAL A 134 -35.31 32.55 -29.63
C VAL A 134 -34.36 33.47 -30.38
#